data_AF-A0A2R6MKA8-F1
#
_entry.id   AF-A0A2R6MKA8-F1
#
_cell.length_a   1.000
_cell.length_b   1.000
_cell.length_c   1.000
_cell.angle_alpha   90.00
_cell.angle_beta   90.00
_cell.angle_gamma   90.00
#
_symmetry.space_group_name_H-M   'P 1'
#
loop_
_entity.id
_entity.type
_entity.pdbx_description
1 polymer ?
#
loop_
_entity_poly.entity_id
_entity_poly.type
_entity_poly.pdbx_seq_one_letter_code
_entity_poly.pdbx_strand_id
1 'polypeptide(L)' 'MSVAHQTVDVLVSGLIAGLSSFLLSAFAPRLAVTIGVILASMYYFSRNPWGSQNGDAINDRVDELYDRYLPF' A
#
# COMPACT_ATOMS: atom_id res chain seq x y z
N MET A 1 -11.35 -4.66 11.10
CA MET A 1 -11.25 -4.38 9.66
C MET A 1 -12.36 -5.10 8.91
N SER A 2 -13.21 -4.36 8.21
CA SER A 2 -14.24 -4.95 7.34
C SER A 2 -13.62 -5.49 6.04
N VAL A 3 -14.35 -6.32 5.31
CA VAL A 3 -13.93 -6.85 3.99
C VAL A 3 -13.70 -5.71 2.99
N ALA A 4 -14.45 -4.61 3.11
CA ALA A 4 -14.29 -3.44 2.24
C ALA A 4 -12.93 -2.77 2.44
N HIS A 5 -12.49 -2.64 3.70
CA HIS A 5 -11.17 -2.10 4.04
C HIS A 5 -10.06 -2.93 3.39
N GLN A 6 -10.08 -4.25 3.63
CA GLN A 6 -9.09 -5.17 3.03
C GLN A 6 -9.08 -5.11 1.50
N THR A 7 -10.25 -4.97 0.87
CA THR A 7 -10.36 -4.84 -0.59
C THR A 7 -9.66 -3.58 -1.07
N VAL A 8 -9.85 -2.45 -0.40
CA VAL A 8 -9.17 -1.20 -0.74
C VAL A 8 -7.67 -1.32 -0.55
N ASP A 9 -7.21 -1.94 0.53
CA ASP A 9 -5.77 -2.14 0.74
C ASP A 9 -5.14 -2.99 -0.35
N VAL A 10 -5.83 -4.04 -0.83
CA VAL A 10 -5.37 -4.85 -1.97
C VAL A 10 -5.30 -3.99 -3.23
N LEU A 11 -6.29 -3.15 -3.49
CA LEU A 11 -6.29 -2.25 -4.66
C LEU A 11 -5.15 -1.23 -4.60
N VAL A 12 -4.92 -0.61 -3.45
CA VAL A 12 -3.82 0.34 -3.25
C VAL A 12 -2.48 -0.36 -3.38
N SER A 13 -2.34 -1.56 -2.81
CA SER A 13 -1.12 -2.38 -2.95
C SER A 13 -0.84 -2.74 -4.41
N GLY A 14 -1.86 -3.16 -5.16
CA GLY A 14 -1.75 -3.45 -6.59
C GLY A 14 -1.35 -2.22 -7.41
N LEU A 15 -1.91 -1.05 -7.07
CA LEU A 15 -1.55 0.22 -7.70
C LEU A 15 -0.08 0.58 -7.43
N ILE A 16 0.39 0.43 -6.20
CA ILE A 16 1.80 0.63 -5.82
C ILE A 16 2.69 -0.33 -6.62
N ALA A 17 2.36 -1.63 -6.65
CA ALA A 17 3.12 -2.61 -7.42
C ALA A 17 3.23 -2.22 -8.89
N GLY A 18 2.11 -1.90 -9.53
CA GLY A 18 2.02 -1.55 -10.94
C GLY A 18 2.80 -0.29 -11.28
N LEU A 19 2.57 0.80 -10.54
CA LEU A 19 3.23 2.09 -10.78
C LEU A 19 4.73 2.01 -10.53
N SER A 20 5.17 1.41 -9.42
CA SER A 20 6.59 1.26 -9.13
C SER A 20 7.29 0.38 -10.17
N SER A 21 6.67 -0.73 -10.57
CA SER A 21 7.22 -1.59 -11.63
C SER A 21 7.30 -0.85 -12.96
N PHE A 22 6.26 -0.10 -13.33
CA PHE A 22 6.23 0.66 -14.56
C PHE A 22 7.33 1.73 -14.60
N LEU A 23 7.44 2.56 -13.54
CA LEU A 23 8.45 3.61 -13.46
C LEU A 23 9.88 3.05 -13.45
N LEU A 24 10.11 1.96 -12.72
CA LEU A 24 11.42 1.32 -12.64
C LEU A 24 11.78 0.52 -13.88
N SER A 25 10.82 0.12 -14.71
CA SER A 25 11.08 -0.64 -15.93
C SER A 25 12.02 0.10 -16.89
N ALA A 26 12.02 1.43 -16.87
CA ALA A 26 12.88 2.26 -17.70
C ALA A 26 14.36 2.22 -17.30
N PHE A 27 14.67 2.01 -16.01
CA PHE A 27 16.05 2.11 -15.47
C PHE A 27 16.60 0.80 -14.91
N ALA A 28 15.73 -0.06 -14.39
CA ALA A 28 16.09 -1.31 -13.74
C ALA A 28 15.09 -2.45 -14.09
N PRO A 29 14.92 -2.81 -15.38
CA PRO A 29 13.86 -3.71 -15.84
C PRO A 29 13.88 -5.09 -15.18
N ARG A 30 15.08 -5.62 -14.86
CA ARG A 30 15.23 -6.92 -14.18
C ARG A 30 14.77 -6.91 -12.73
N LEU A 31 14.73 -5.74 -12.10
CA LEU A 31 14.36 -5.58 -10.69
C LEU A 31 13.00 -4.91 -10.52
N ALA A 32 12.46 -4.29 -11.57
CA ALA A 32 11.26 -3.47 -11.51
C ALA A 32 10.06 -4.17 -10.86
N VAL A 33 9.73 -5.38 -11.32
CA VAL A 33 8.64 -6.18 -10.76
C VAL A 33 8.92 -6.58 -9.32
N THR A 34 10.13 -7.05 -9.02
CA THR A 34 10.53 -7.45 -7.67
C THR A 34 10.42 -6.29 -6.68
N ILE A 35 10.91 -5.12 -7.06
CA ILE A 35 10.83 -3.91 -6.23
C ILE A 35 9.36 -3.48 -6.06
N GLY A 36 8.56 -3.51 -7.13
CA GLY A 36 7.13 -3.22 -7.05
C GLY A 36 6.39 -4.15 -6.08
N VAL A 37 6.67 -5.46 -6.14
CA VAL A 37 6.08 -6.45 -5.23
C VAL A 37 6.51 -6.20 -3.78
N ILE A 38 7.79 -5.87 -3.55
CA ILE A 38 8.29 -5.53 -2.20
C ILE A 38 7.53 -4.31 -1.66
N LEU A 39 7.44 -3.23 -2.44
CA LEU A 39 6.76 -1.99 -2.01
C LEU A 39 5.28 -2.20 -1.73
N ALA A 40 4.59 -2.94 -2.59
CA ALA A 40 3.20 -3.33 -2.38
C ALA A 40 3.02 -4.16 -1.10
N SER A 41 3.92 -5.13 -0.87
CA SER A 41 3.90 -5.96 0.34
C SER A 41 4.13 -5.12 1.59
N MET A 42 5.08 -4.17 1.54
CA MET A 42 5.35 -3.26 2.65
C MET A 42 4.10 -2.44 3.02
N TYR A 43 3.38 -1.91 2.02
CA TYR A 43 2.13 -1.20 2.26
C TYR A 43 1.05 -2.14 2.81
N TYR A 44 0.81 -3.28 2.15
CA TYR A 44 -0.28 -4.20 2.51
C TYR A 44 -0.19 -4.68 3.96
N PHE A 45 1.02 -5.04 4.42
CA PHE A 45 1.22 -5.62 5.75
C PHE A 45 1.42 -4.59 6.85
N SER A 46 2.04 -3.45 6.55
CA SER A 46 2.42 -2.48 7.59
C SER A 46 1.51 -1.26 7.60
N ARG A 47 0.97 -0.83 6.44
CA ARG A 47 0.33 0.47 6.07
C ARG A 47 1.09 1.72 6.53
N ASN A 48 1.65 1.65 7.70
CA ASN A 48 2.73 2.43 8.25
C ASN A 48 3.90 2.51 7.25
N PRO A 49 4.29 3.72 6.84
CA PRO A 49 5.37 3.91 5.89
C PRO A 49 6.70 3.53 6.54
N TRP A 50 7.31 2.45 6.04
CA TRP A 50 8.77 2.33 5.91
C TRP A 50 9.61 2.67 7.16
N GLY A 51 9.17 2.27 8.35
CA GLY A 51 9.92 2.52 9.60
C GLY A 51 9.63 3.86 10.29
N SER A 52 8.53 4.53 9.93
CA SER A 52 8.05 5.72 10.64
C SER A 52 7.76 5.39 12.12
N GLN A 53 8.23 6.27 13.01
CA GLN A 53 7.95 6.20 14.45
C GLN A 53 6.48 6.49 14.80
N ASN A 54 5.73 7.09 13.87
CA ASN A 54 4.33 7.48 14.07
C ASN A 54 3.36 6.56 13.30
N GLY A 55 3.70 5.29 13.18
CA GLY A 55 2.94 4.35 12.36
C GLY A 55 1.50 4.16 12.77
N ASP A 56 1.27 4.04 14.07
CA ASP A 56 -0.06 3.84 14.62
C ASP A 56 -0.97 5.03 14.27
N ALA A 57 -0.47 6.25 14.44
CA ALA A 57 -1.22 7.46 14.09
C ALA A 57 -1.52 7.59 12.58
N ILE A 58 -0.69 6.99 11.71
CA ILE A 58 -0.95 6.96 10.27
C ILE A 58 -2.03 5.92 9.96
N ASN A 59 -1.94 4.75 10.57
CA ASN A 59 -2.94 3.70 10.41
C ASN A 59 -4.31 4.16 10.92
N ASP A 60 -4.37 4.81 12.08
CA ASP A 60 -5.60 5.37 12.64
C ASP A 60 -6.26 6.38 11.68
N ARG A 61 -5.47 7.23 11.02
CA ARG A 61 -5.99 8.19 10.03
C ARG A 61 -6.53 7.50 8.78
N VAL A 62 -5.88 6.42 8.35
CA VAL A 62 -6.34 5.62 7.20
C VAL A 62 -7.62 4.89 7.56
N ASP A 63 -7.71 4.33 8.76
CA ASP A 63 -8.92 3.67 9.24
C ASP A 63 -10.07 4.68 9.41
N GLU A 64 -9.84 5.87 9.97
CA GLU A 64 -10.86 6.93 10.05
C GLU A 64 -11.34 7.37 8.67
N LEU A 65 -10.44 7.43 7.69
CA LEU A 65 -10.77 7.71 6.30
C LEU A 65 -11.65 6.60 5.71
N TYR A 66 -11.29 5.34 5.93
CA TYR A 66 -12.06 4.22 5.43
C TYR A 66 -13.43 4.14 6.11
N ASP A 67 -13.53 4.33 7.42
CA ASP A 67 -14.81 4.40 8.13
C ASP A 67 -15.73 5.49 7.57
N ARG A 68 -15.18 6.64 7.16
CA ARG A 68 -15.95 7.74 6.57
C ARG A 68 -16.51 7.41 5.19
N TYR A 69 -15.75 6.70 4.35
CA TYR A 69 -16.11 6.45 2.94
C TYR A 69 -16.64 5.03 2.68
N LEU A 70 -16.40 4.10 3.60
CA LEU A 70 -16.75 2.67 3.54
C LEU A 70 -17.35 2.24 4.89
N PRO A 71 -18.52 2.78 5.30
CA PRO A 71 -19.12 2.53 6.62
C PRO A 71 -19.75 1.13 6.79
N PHE A 72 -19.26 0.12 6.04
CA PHE A 72 -19.84 -1.23 5.97
C PHE A 72 -18.77 -2.34 6.01
#